data_AF-A0A2J6WWQ0-F1
#
_entry.id   AF-A0A2J6WWQ0-F1
#
_cell.length_a   1.000
_cell.length_b   1.000
_cell.length_c   1.000
_cell.angle_alpha   90.00
_cell.angle_beta   90.00
_cell.angle_gamma   90.00
#
_symmetry.space_group_name_H-M   'P 1'
#
loop_
_entity.id
_entity.type
_entity.pdbx_description
1 polymer ?
#
loop_
_entity_poly.entity_id
_entity_poly.type
_entity_poly.pdbx_seq_one_letter_code
_entity_poly.pdbx_strand_id
1 'polypeptide(L)'
;MTSLFQQLVPPARALFYHRDDPNDRRLGEFVTPGIAGYDSAKVVLLGCPQDIGVQRNRGRAGAAQGPTAIRRCFYRLGVAGLTDLPICDLGDVPVDADLETIHALQRALAAQIIEDGKLLISLGGGNDISFPDFAALATA
;
A
#
# COMPACT_ATOMS: atom_id res chain seq x y z
N MET A 1 17.07 -3.95 8.00
CA MET A 1 15.62 -3.95 7.80
C MET A 1 14.94 -3.69 9.13
N THR A 2 14.25 -2.56 9.25
CA THR A 2 13.65 -2.07 10.49
C THR A 2 12.51 -3.01 10.96
N SER A 3 12.41 -3.27 12.26
CA SER A 3 11.34 -4.10 12.87
C SER A 3 9.92 -3.60 12.55
N LEU A 4 9.81 -2.35 12.08
CA LEU A 4 8.57 -1.69 11.73
C LEU A 4 7.77 -2.42 10.63
N PHE A 5 8.41 -2.83 9.54
CA PHE A 5 7.70 -3.48 8.42
C PHE A 5 7.25 -4.92 8.72
N GLN A 6 7.75 -5.53 9.78
CA GLN A 6 7.31 -6.88 10.20
C GLN A 6 5.88 -6.89 10.74
N GLN A 7 5.33 -5.73 11.06
CA GLN A 7 3.95 -5.58 11.54
C GLN A 7 2.92 -5.58 10.40
N LEU A 8 3.36 -5.47 9.15
CA LEU A 8 2.46 -5.41 7.99
C LEU A 8 1.81 -6.76 7.71
N VAL A 9 0.57 -6.72 7.23
CA VAL A 9 -0.12 -7.87 6.65
C VAL A 9 0.33 -7.98 5.18
N PRO A 10 1.00 -9.07 4.76
CA PRO A 10 1.49 -9.20 3.39
C PRO A 10 0.33 -9.18 2.37
N PRO A 11 0.55 -8.66 1.15
CA PRO A 11 -0.50 -8.63 0.14
C PRO A 11 -0.88 -10.05 -0.29
N ALA A 12 -2.19 -10.30 -0.45
CA ALA A 12 -2.69 -11.61 -0.83
C ALA A 12 -2.15 -12.02 -2.22
N ARG A 13 -1.42 -13.13 -2.27
CA ARG A 13 -0.75 -13.61 -3.50
C ARG A 13 -1.73 -13.87 -4.65
N ALA A 14 -2.95 -14.28 -4.35
CA ALA A 14 -3.99 -14.52 -5.34
C ALA A 14 -4.45 -13.25 -6.10
N LEU A 15 -4.10 -12.05 -5.64
CA LEU A 15 -4.42 -10.80 -6.36
C LEU A 15 -3.45 -10.53 -7.52
N PHE A 16 -2.21 -11.01 -7.44
CA PHE A 16 -1.18 -10.78 -8.46
C PHE A 16 -1.55 -11.57 -9.71
N TYR A 17 -2.12 -10.87 -10.69
CA TYR A 17 -2.56 -11.47 -11.93
C TYR A 17 -1.36 -11.74 -12.85
N HIS A 18 -1.29 -12.97 -13.36
CA HIS A 18 -0.32 -13.40 -14.36
C HIS A 18 -1.02 -13.60 -15.70
N ARG A 19 -0.40 -13.11 -16.78
CA ARG A 19 -0.84 -13.38 -18.15
C ARG A 19 0.02 -14.46 -18.81
N ASP A 20 1.28 -14.57 -18.39
CA ASP A 20 2.29 -15.46 -18.93
C ASP A 20 2.57 -15.22 -20.43
N ASP A 21 2.43 -13.97 -20.87
CA ASP A 21 2.75 -13.50 -22.22
C ASP A 21 3.94 -12.53 -22.17
N PRO A 22 5.12 -12.88 -22.71
CA PRO A 22 6.30 -12.03 -22.66
C PRO A 22 6.11 -10.68 -23.38
N ASN A 23 5.17 -10.57 -24.32
CA ASN A 23 4.90 -9.33 -25.06
C ASN A 23 3.80 -8.47 -24.41
N ASP A 24 3.06 -9.00 -23.43
CA ASP A 24 1.99 -8.27 -22.72
C ASP A 24 2.03 -8.58 -21.22
N ARG A 25 3.18 -8.26 -20.63
CA ARG A 25 3.41 -8.36 -19.18
C ARG A 25 2.42 -7.46 -18.44
N ARG A 26 1.89 -7.98 -17.34
CA ARG A 26 0.96 -7.31 -16.44
C ARG A 26 1.66 -6.81 -15.18
N LEU A 27 1.05 -5.83 -14.53
CA LEU A 27 1.57 -5.30 -13.28
C LEU A 27 1.65 -6.36 -12.18
N GLY A 28 0.78 -7.38 -12.18
CA GLY A 28 0.89 -8.52 -11.26
C GLY A 28 2.16 -9.37 -11.43
N GLU A 29 2.77 -9.35 -12.62
CA GLU A 29 4.05 -10.04 -12.92
C GLU A 29 5.27 -9.14 -12.69
N PHE A 30 5.05 -7.85 -12.47
CA PHE A 30 6.10 -6.84 -12.40
C PHE A 30 6.29 -6.30 -10.97
N VAL A 31 5.20 -6.10 -10.23
CA VAL A 31 5.24 -5.61 -8.86
C VAL A 31 5.78 -6.68 -7.93
N THR A 32 6.76 -6.34 -7.10
CA THR A 32 7.33 -7.29 -6.13
C THR A 32 6.52 -7.27 -4.83
N PRO A 33 5.95 -8.40 -4.40
CA PRO A 33 5.15 -8.47 -3.17
C PRO A 33 5.99 -8.60 -1.89
N GLY A 34 5.63 -7.79 -0.91
CA GLY A 34 6.12 -7.82 0.46
C GLY A 34 7.52 -7.22 0.64
N ILE A 35 8.02 -7.31 1.88
CA ILE A 35 9.27 -6.70 2.34
C ILE A 35 10.50 -7.03 1.47
N ALA A 36 10.51 -8.18 0.81
CA ALA A 36 11.61 -8.61 -0.05
C ALA A 36 11.85 -7.68 -1.25
N GLY A 37 10.81 -6.97 -1.72
CA GLY A 37 10.93 -6.02 -2.83
C GLY A 37 11.38 -4.62 -2.40
N TYR A 38 11.38 -4.35 -1.10
CA TYR A 38 11.47 -2.99 -0.57
C TYR A 38 12.78 -2.29 -0.89
N ASP A 39 13.92 -2.95 -0.66
CA ASP A 39 15.25 -2.33 -0.80
C ASP A 39 15.52 -1.86 -2.24
N SER A 40 14.98 -2.57 -3.23
CA SER A 40 15.12 -2.23 -4.66
C SER A 40 14.04 -1.27 -5.19
N ALA A 41 12.99 -0.99 -4.41
CA ALA A 41 11.83 -0.26 -4.88
C ALA A 41 12.09 1.25 -4.99
N LYS A 42 11.56 1.85 -6.05
CA LYS A 42 11.42 3.31 -6.18
C LYS A 42 10.02 3.77 -5.82
N VAL A 43 9.02 2.91 -6.04
CA VAL A 43 7.62 3.15 -5.69
C VAL A 43 7.15 2.06 -4.74
N VAL A 44 6.44 2.46 -3.69
CA VAL A 44 5.95 1.56 -2.65
C VAL A 44 4.44 1.73 -2.50
N LEU A 45 3.69 0.65 -2.64
CA LEU A 45 2.27 0.59 -2.30
C LEU A 45 2.10 0.17 -0.84
N LEU A 46 1.27 0.88 -0.10
CA LEU A 46 0.90 0.56 1.27
C LEU A 46 -0.62 0.72 1.43
N GLY A 47 -1.32 -0.33 1.83
CA GLY A 47 -2.77 -0.23 2.06
C GLY A 47 -3.15 -0.01 3.51
N CYS A 48 -4.30 0.61 3.74
CA CYS A 48 -4.89 0.79 5.08
C CYS A 48 -6.40 0.47 5.02
N PRO A 49 -6.77 -0.82 5.15
CA PRO A 49 -8.13 -1.32 4.89
C PRO A 49 -9.08 -1.11 6.07
N GLN A 50 -9.43 0.14 6.39
CA GLN A 50 -10.36 0.45 7.49
C GLN A 50 -11.46 1.46 7.11
N ASP A 51 -12.55 1.42 7.88
CA ASP A 51 -13.74 2.27 7.76
C ASP A 51 -14.04 3.10 9.03
N ILE A 52 -13.17 3.07 10.05
CA ILE A 52 -13.44 3.68 11.36
C ILE A 52 -13.66 5.19 11.22
N GLY A 53 -12.81 5.89 10.45
CA GLY A 53 -12.98 7.33 10.18
C GLY A 53 -14.27 7.63 9.41
N VAL A 54 -14.63 6.78 8.45
CA VAL A 54 -15.89 6.87 7.69
C VAL A 54 -17.10 6.75 8.62
N GLN A 55 -17.10 5.74 9.50
CA GLN A 55 -18.19 5.50 10.45
C GLN A 55 -18.30 6.62 11.48
N ARG A 56 -17.18 7.10 12.04
CA ARG A 56 -17.14 8.25 12.96
C ARG A 56 -17.72 9.51 12.30
N ASN A 57 -17.52 9.68 10.98
CA ASN A 57 -18.11 10.76 10.20
C ASN A 57 -19.52 10.45 9.64
N ARG A 58 -20.22 9.44 10.18
CA ARG A 58 -21.58 9.03 9.76
C ARG A 58 -21.71 8.65 8.28
N GLY A 59 -20.60 8.26 7.66
CA GLY A 59 -20.57 7.71 6.30
C GLY A 59 -21.05 6.26 6.24
N ARG A 60 -21.14 5.73 5.02
CA ARG A 60 -21.44 4.31 4.78
C ARG A 60 -20.13 3.51 4.76
N ALA A 61 -20.04 2.46 5.58
CA ALA A 61 -18.91 1.55 5.56
C ALA A 61 -18.76 0.85 4.19
N GLY A 62 -17.54 0.43 3.86
CA GLY A 62 -17.19 -0.26 2.63
C GLY A 62 -15.84 0.16 2.05
N ALA A 63 -15.27 1.29 2.46
CA ALA A 63 -13.97 1.75 2.00
C ALA A 63 -12.84 0.82 2.45
N ALA A 64 -12.97 0.11 3.57
CA ALA A 64 -12.03 -0.94 3.98
C ALA A 64 -11.77 -2.01 2.90
N GLN A 65 -12.69 -2.21 1.96
CA GLN A 65 -12.54 -3.14 0.83
C GLN A 65 -11.72 -2.55 -0.34
N GLY A 66 -11.51 -1.23 -0.32
CA GLY A 66 -10.82 -0.43 -1.32
C GLY A 66 -9.44 -0.96 -1.70
N PRO A 67 -8.51 -1.21 -0.75
CA PRO A 67 -7.16 -1.63 -1.09
C PRO A 67 -7.15 -2.95 -1.89
N THR A 68 -7.98 -3.91 -1.49
CA THR A 68 -8.14 -5.19 -2.21
C THR A 68 -8.76 -4.99 -3.59
N ALA A 69 -9.80 -4.17 -3.71
CA ALA A 69 -10.48 -3.90 -4.99
C ALA A 69 -9.55 -3.18 -5.98
N ILE A 70 -8.77 -2.19 -5.50
CA ILE A 70 -7.78 -1.47 -6.29
C ILE A 70 -6.72 -2.45 -6.81
N ARG A 71 -6.12 -3.26 -5.93
CA ARG A 71 -5.11 -4.27 -6.31
C ARG A 71 -5.62 -5.22 -7.40
N ARG A 72 -6.86 -5.72 -7.28
CA ARG A 72 -7.47 -6.62 -8.25
C ARG A 72 -7.53 -6.02 -9.66
N CYS A 73 -7.83 -4.73 -9.77
CA CYS A 73 -7.82 -4.02 -11.05
C CYS A 73 -6.39 -3.70 -11.51
N PHE A 74 -5.59 -3.12 -10.60
CA PHE A 74 -4.25 -2.64 -10.86
C PHE A 74 -3.33 -3.72 -11.43
N TYR A 75 -3.29 -4.91 -10.82
CA TYR A 75 -2.40 -5.97 -11.28
C TYR A 75 -2.76 -6.55 -12.65
N ARG A 76 -3.94 -6.25 -13.19
CA ARG A 76 -4.36 -6.65 -14.55
C ARG A 76 -3.98 -5.63 -15.62
N LEU A 77 -3.51 -4.45 -15.25
CA LEU A 77 -3.07 -3.43 -16.19
C LEU A 77 -1.71 -3.82 -16.81
N GLY A 78 -1.44 -3.32 -18.02
CA GLY A 78 -0.16 -3.52 -18.70
C GLY A 78 0.97 -2.67 -18.11
N VAL A 79 2.21 -3.12 -18.29
CA VAL A 79 3.44 -2.48 -17.73
C VAL A 79 3.96 -1.33 -18.59
N ALA A 80 3.33 -1.01 -19.73
CA ALA A 80 3.86 -0.08 -20.73
C ALA A 80 4.35 1.26 -20.12
N GLY A 81 5.65 1.54 -20.24
CA GLY A 81 6.29 2.75 -19.73
C GLY A 81 6.79 2.68 -18.28
N LEU A 82 6.64 1.54 -17.58
CA LEU A 82 7.01 1.38 -16.17
C LEU A 82 8.17 0.42 -15.94
N THR A 83 8.77 -0.15 -16.99
CA THR A 83 9.80 -1.21 -16.87
C THR A 83 11.03 -0.83 -16.04
N ASP A 84 11.40 0.46 -16.02
CA ASP A 84 12.56 0.99 -15.27
C ASP A 84 12.21 1.53 -13.88
N LEU A 85 10.96 1.34 -13.45
CA LEU A 85 10.42 1.81 -12.19
C LEU A 85 10.06 0.61 -11.30
N PRO A 86 10.99 0.08 -10.48
CA PRO A 86 10.69 -1.03 -9.59
C PRO A 86 9.64 -0.63 -8.55
N ILE A 87 8.55 -1.41 -8.52
CA ILE A 87 7.41 -1.21 -7.63
C ILE A 87 7.36 -2.35 -6.63
N CYS A 88 7.21 -2.02 -5.35
CA CYS A 88 6.95 -2.96 -4.28
C CYS A 88 5.54 -2.74 -3.72
N ASP A 89 4.78 -3.82 -3.53
CA ASP A 89 3.57 -3.77 -2.70
C ASP A 89 3.90 -4.32 -1.32
N LEU A 90 4.01 -3.44 -0.33
CA LEU A 90 4.37 -3.83 1.04
C LEU A 90 3.23 -4.54 1.78
N GLY A 91 2.01 -4.52 1.25
CA GLY A 91 0.83 -5.05 1.90
C GLY A 91 0.04 -3.98 2.64
N ASP A 92 -0.57 -4.37 3.75
CA ASP A 92 -1.55 -3.56 4.49
C ASP A 92 -1.10 -3.30 5.93
N VAL A 93 -1.41 -2.09 6.41
CA VAL A 93 -1.36 -1.76 7.83
C VAL A 93 -2.40 -2.63 8.57
N PRO A 94 -2.06 -3.26 9.70
CA PRO A 94 -3.03 -3.97 10.53
C PRO A 94 -4.06 -3.00 11.12
N VAL A 95 -5.33 -3.42 11.17
CA VAL A 95 -6.48 -2.57 11.53
C VAL A 95 -7.32 -3.14 12.68
N ASP A 96 -6.73 -4.00 13.51
CA ASP A 96 -7.34 -4.61 14.69
C ASP A 96 -7.29 -3.73 15.95
N ALA A 97 -6.71 -2.53 15.85
CA ALA A 97 -6.62 -1.54 16.92
C ALA A 97 -7.59 -0.35 16.71
N ASP A 98 -7.54 0.63 17.62
CA ASP A 98 -8.25 1.90 17.43
C ASP A 98 -7.64 2.76 16.31
N LEU A 99 -8.41 3.74 15.84
CA LEU A 99 -8.03 4.57 14.69
C LEU A 99 -6.71 5.30 14.93
N GLU A 100 -6.52 5.80 16.14
CA GLU A 100 -5.36 6.56 16.58
C GLU A 100 -4.09 5.69 16.53
N THR A 101 -4.16 4.44 16.98
CA THR A 101 -3.05 3.48 16.91
C THR A 101 -2.73 3.10 15.46
N ILE A 102 -3.76 2.87 14.64
CA ILE A 102 -3.60 2.60 13.20
C ILE A 102 -2.90 3.78 12.51
N HIS A 103 -3.33 5.01 12.79
CA HIS A 103 -2.73 6.23 12.23
C HIS A 103 -1.28 6.41 12.69
N ALA A 104 -0.98 6.14 13.96
CA ALA A 104 0.39 6.23 14.48
C ALA A 104 1.33 5.26 13.76
N LEU A 105 0.89 4.02 13.55
CA LEU A 105 1.65 3.02 12.80
C LEU A 105 1.81 3.41 11.32
N GLN A 106 0.71 3.82 10.66
CA GLN A 106 0.76 4.27 9.28
C GLN A 106 1.70 5.46 9.09
N ARG A 107 1.68 6.44 10.01
CA ARG A 107 2.60 7.58 9.97
C ARG A 107 4.06 7.13 10.07
N ALA A 108 4.37 6.24 11.01
CA ALA A 108 5.75 5.74 11.16
C ALA A 108 6.22 4.99 9.90
N LEU A 109 5.35 4.16 9.31
CA LEU A 109 5.62 3.45 8.07
C LEU A 109 5.85 4.42 6.92
N ALA A 110 4.96 5.40 6.75
CA ALA A 110 5.04 6.40 5.70
C ALA A 110 6.33 7.24 5.83
N ALA A 111 6.68 7.66 7.06
CA ALA A 111 7.89 8.42 7.32
C ALA A 111 9.13 7.63 6.91
N GLN A 112 9.26 6.37 7.34
CA GLN A 112 10.39 5.51 6.94
C GLN A 112 10.48 5.36 5.41
N ILE A 113 9.35 5.20 4.72
CA ILE A 113 9.32 5.03 3.26
C ILE A 113 9.82 6.31 2.56
N ILE A 114 9.38 7.47 3.02
CA ILE A 114 9.76 8.77 2.46
C ILE A 114 11.23 9.10 2.78
N GLU A 115 11.67 8.89 4.02
CA GLU A 115 13.06 9.09 4.47
C GLU A 115 14.05 8.22 3.67
N ASP A 116 13.64 7.01 3.29
CA ASP A 116 14.43 6.15 2.43
C ASP A 116 14.43 6.59 0.95
N GLY A 117 13.85 7.76 0.62
CA GLY A 117 13.82 8.34 -0.71
C GLY A 117 12.86 7.67 -1.69
N LYS A 118 11.87 6.93 -1.20
CA LYS A 118 10.91 6.19 -2.04
C LYS A 118 9.60 6.97 -2.20
N LEU A 119 8.95 6.79 -3.35
CA LEU A 119 7.61 7.33 -3.59
C LEU A 119 6.56 6.42 -2.96
N LEU A 120 5.89 6.90 -1.91
CA LEU A 120 4.76 6.23 -1.28
C LEU A 120 3.46 6.45 -2.06
N ILE A 121 2.70 5.37 -2.28
CA ILE A 121 1.32 5.39 -2.73
C ILE A 121 0.46 4.64 -1.70
N SER A 122 -0.36 5.40 -0.98
CA SER A 122 -1.30 4.82 -0.02
C SER A 122 -2.59 4.36 -0.70
N LEU A 123 -2.99 3.12 -0.43
CA LEU A 123 -4.27 2.55 -0.85
C LEU A 123 -5.22 2.64 0.34
N GLY A 124 -6.12 3.61 0.33
CA GLY A 124 -7.00 3.85 1.45
C GLY A 124 -8.18 2.91 1.56
N GLY A 125 -8.73 2.90 2.78
CA GLY A 125 -10.17 2.91 2.98
C GLY A 125 -10.68 4.34 3.14
N GLY A 126 -10.99 4.76 4.36
CA GLY A 126 -11.47 6.12 4.63
C GLY A 126 -10.47 7.22 4.27
N ASN A 127 -10.96 8.44 3.98
CA ASN A 127 -10.12 9.60 3.62
C ASN A 127 -9.22 10.07 4.79
N ASP A 128 -9.51 9.64 6.01
CA ASP A 128 -8.74 9.94 7.21
C ASP A 128 -7.29 9.43 7.14
N ILE A 129 -6.98 8.48 6.24
CA ILE A 129 -5.60 8.05 5.97
C ILE A 129 -4.69 9.18 5.44
N SER A 130 -5.27 10.27 4.93
CA SER A 130 -4.52 11.45 4.48
C SER A 130 -3.79 12.13 5.64
N PHE A 131 -4.33 12.03 6.87
CA PHE A 131 -3.72 12.65 8.05
C PHE A 131 -2.35 12.04 8.39
N PRO A 132 -2.21 10.71 8.62
CA PRO A 132 -0.90 10.13 8.89
C PRO A 132 0.08 10.27 7.73
N ASP A 133 -0.39 10.19 6.48
CA ASP A 133 0.46 10.37 5.29
C ASP A 133 1.06 11.78 5.21
N PHE A 134 0.24 12.81 5.40
CA PHE A 134 0.70 14.20 5.38
C PHE A 134 1.56 14.53 6.61
N ALA A 135 1.21 14.00 7.78
CA ALA A 135 1.99 14.16 9.00
C ALA A 135 3.37 13.50 8.92
N ALA A 136 3.50 12.41 8.16
CA ALA A 136 4.78 11.80 7.84
C ALA A 136 5.59 12.67 6.87
N LEU A 137 4.97 13.09 5.76
CA LEU A 137 5.61 13.95 4.76
C LEU A 137 6.13 15.27 5.34
N ALA A 138 5.43 15.84 6.32
CA ALA A 138 5.85 17.08 6.98
C ALA A 138 7.08 16.93 7.89
N THR A 139 7.47 15.70 8.23
CA THR A 139 8.58 15.42 9.17
C THR A 139 9.69 14.56 8.60
N ALA A 140 9.49 13.97 7.42
CA ALA A 140 10.45 13.12 6.72
C ALA A 140 11.49 13.91 5.92
#